data_AF-A0AAD5W265-F1
#
_entry.id   AF-A0AAD5W265-F1
#
_cell.length_a   1.000
_cell.length_b   1.000
_cell.length_c   1.000
_cell.angle_alpha   90.00
_cell.angle_beta   90.00
_cell.angle_gamma   90.00
#
_symmetry.space_group_name_H-M   'P 1'
#
loop_
_entity.id
_entity.type
_entity.pdbx_description
1 polymer ?
#
loop_
_entity_poly.entity_id
_entity_poly.type
_entity_poly.pdbx_seq_one_letter_code
_entity_poly.pdbx_strand_id
1 'polypeptide(L)'
;MISGKLICMALAAALAQTVNSAAVASSSAVSTGVASSSATTPTTVPSSSPTVTPTTISTVTPTTTSPTTTSPPTSTPSSFLLHPNGNTAKCLDVRGAVFENGTPVQIYDCNGTPAQNWVVAPGEGHVQLAGTGFCLDAGASPANGVGMKIWQCFDNLPAQDWFYTNDDRIALTNQGFCLDLTNGNLANANQVQIWHCTDNDVFQIWTTSPGSSINSTTSAVPSTAPVTSTISA
;
A
#
# COMPACT_ATOMS: atom_id res chain seq x y z
N MET A 1 51.26 16.10 -13.58
CA MET A 1 49.95 15.48 -13.86
C MET A 1 49.47 14.89 -12.55
N ILE A 2 48.42 15.33 -11.85
CA ILE A 2 47.34 16.30 -12.06
C ILE A 2 47.10 16.96 -10.69
N SER A 3 47.10 18.30 -10.68
CA SER A 3 46.67 19.14 -9.57
C SER A 3 45.32 19.74 -9.96
N GLY A 4 44.31 19.69 -9.09
CA GLY A 4 42.98 20.22 -9.45
C GLY A 4 41.88 19.84 -8.46
N LYS A 5 41.98 20.35 -7.24
CA LYS A 5 40.90 20.34 -6.24
C LYS A 5 39.90 21.42 -6.65
N LEU A 6 38.83 21.02 -7.35
CA LEU A 6 37.81 21.95 -7.83
C LEU A 6 36.75 22.16 -6.75
N ILE A 7 36.90 23.29 -6.04
CA ILE A 7 35.87 23.94 -5.24
C ILE A 7 35.05 24.80 -6.21
N CYS A 8 33.73 24.58 -6.29
CA CYS A 8 32.77 25.55 -6.82
C CYS A 8 31.48 25.36 -6.00
N MET A 9 31.36 26.07 -4.87
CA MET A 9 30.59 27.31 -4.74
C MET A 9 29.17 27.23 -5.31
N ALA A 10 28.22 27.12 -4.37
CA ALA A 10 26.79 27.31 -4.56
C ALA A 10 26.49 28.68 -5.18
N LEU A 11 25.60 28.69 -6.17
CA LEU A 11 24.88 29.89 -6.57
C LEU A 11 23.38 29.61 -6.39
N ALA A 12 22.83 30.11 -5.28
CA ALA A 12 21.39 30.22 -5.11
C ALA A 12 20.91 31.43 -5.91
N ALA A 13 20.07 31.21 -6.92
CA ALA A 13 19.33 32.26 -7.59
C ALA A 13 17.89 32.24 -7.08
N ALA A 14 17.61 33.08 -6.09
CA ALA A 14 16.25 33.46 -5.74
C ALA A 14 15.76 34.50 -6.76
N LEU A 15 14.69 34.19 -7.49
CA LEU A 15 13.89 35.19 -8.18
C LEU A 15 12.54 35.27 -7.50
N ALA A 16 12.40 36.26 -6.63
CA ALA A 16 11.11 36.78 -6.22
C ALA A 16 10.53 37.58 -7.41
N GLN A 17 9.32 37.24 -7.84
CA GLN A 17 8.49 38.15 -8.62
C GLN A 17 7.17 38.36 -7.91
N THR A 18 6.92 39.65 -7.68
CA THR A 18 5.81 40.26 -6.98
C THR A 18 4.52 40.27 -7.82
N VAL A 19 3.42 40.10 -7.09
CA VAL A 19 2.00 40.36 -7.33
C VAL A 19 1.58 41.11 -8.60
N ASN A 20 0.57 40.55 -9.29
CA ASN A 20 -0.46 41.33 -9.96
C ASN A 20 -1.83 40.68 -9.73
N SER A 21 -2.65 41.34 -8.89
CA SER A 21 -4.07 41.05 -8.73
C SER A 21 -4.83 41.54 -9.96
N ALA A 22 -5.66 40.68 -10.55
CA ALA A 22 -6.78 41.09 -11.39
C ALA A 22 -7.96 40.16 -11.11
N ALA A 23 -8.90 40.67 -10.31
CA ALA A 23 -10.24 40.12 -10.22
C ALA A 23 -11.01 40.48 -11.50
N VAL A 24 -11.68 39.52 -12.12
CA VAL A 24 -12.87 39.76 -12.93
C VAL A 24 -13.92 38.73 -12.56
N ALA A 25 -15.10 39.28 -12.28
CA ALA A 25 -16.28 38.60 -11.80
C ALA A 25 -17.06 37.90 -12.93
N SER A 26 -17.82 36.89 -12.50
CA SER A 26 -19.18 36.54 -12.91
C SER A 26 -19.53 36.44 -14.39
N SER A 27 -20.00 35.25 -14.79
CA SER A 27 -21.20 35.11 -15.62
C SER A 27 -21.83 33.74 -15.39
N SER A 28 -22.96 33.74 -14.68
CA SER A 28 -23.92 32.64 -14.62
C SER A 28 -24.63 32.53 -15.97
N ALA A 29 -24.80 31.32 -16.48
CA ALA A 29 -25.81 31.02 -17.51
C ALA A 29 -26.63 29.81 -17.05
N VAL A 30 -27.79 30.14 -16.48
CA VAL A 30 -28.98 29.28 -16.45
C VAL A 30 -29.50 29.20 -17.88
N SER A 31 -29.87 28.01 -18.35
CA SER A 31 -30.92 27.91 -19.36
C SER A 31 -31.78 26.69 -19.12
N THR A 32 -33.08 26.99 -19.02
CA THR A 32 -34.22 26.16 -18.71
C THR A 32 -34.78 25.49 -19.96
N GLY A 33 -35.14 24.20 -19.83
CA GLY A 33 -36.38 23.61 -20.35
C GLY A 33 -36.50 23.35 -21.86
N VAL A 34 -36.80 22.11 -22.23
CA VAL A 34 -38.15 21.69 -22.65
C VAL A 34 -38.25 20.16 -22.66
N ALA A 35 -39.35 19.65 -22.13
CA ALA A 35 -39.78 18.25 -22.22
C ALA A 35 -40.79 18.08 -23.36
N SER A 36 -40.72 16.96 -24.11
CA SER A 36 -41.86 16.06 -24.37
C SER A 36 -41.63 15.07 -25.52
N SER A 37 -41.73 13.79 -25.14
CA SER A 37 -42.64 12.78 -25.69
C SER A 37 -42.54 12.36 -27.16
N SER A 38 -42.32 11.05 -27.39
CA SER A 38 -43.32 10.17 -28.03
C SER A 38 -42.97 8.69 -27.87
N ALA A 39 -44.03 7.90 -27.70
CA ALA A 39 -44.07 6.50 -27.30
C ALA A 39 -43.98 5.51 -28.48
N THR A 40 -44.20 4.22 -28.15
CA THR A 40 -44.44 3.01 -28.99
C THR A 40 -43.16 2.19 -29.20
N THR A 41 -43.03 0.97 -28.67
CA THR A 41 -43.75 -0.25 -29.10
C THR A 41 -43.58 -1.38 -28.06
N PRO A 42 -44.59 -2.24 -27.77
CA PRO A 42 -44.39 -3.44 -26.97
C PRO A 42 -43.99 -4.61 -27.88
N THR A 43 -42.78 -5.14 -27.71
CA THR A 43 -42.35 -6.39 -28.36
C THR A 43 -42.34 -7.51 -27.35
N THR A 44 -43.28 -8.43 -27.50
CA THR A 44 -43.39 -9.70 -26.79
C THR A 44 -42.18 -10.58 -27.07
N VAL A 45 -41.46 -10.99 -26.03
CA VAL A 45 -40.40 -12.01 -26.10
C VAL A 45 -41.03 -13.37 -25.78
N PRO A 46 -40.97 -14.37 -26.67
CA PRO A 46 -41.35 -15.74 -26.33
C PRO A 46 -40.26 -16.39 -25.45
N SER A 47 -40.67 -16.86 -24.28
CA SER A 47 -39.88 -17.72 -23.40
C SER A 47 -39.91 -19.15 -23.93
N SER A 48 -38.75 -19.66 -24.37
CA SER A 48 -38.56 -21.08 -24.68
C SER A 48 -37.57 -21.68 -23.68
N SER A 49 -38.13 -22.42 -22.72
CA SER A 49 -37.38 -23.26 -21.78
C SER A 49 -37.04 -24.60 -22.45
N PRO A 50 -35.77 -25.03 -22.51
CA PRO A 50 -35.46 -26.42 -22.88
C PRO A 50 -35.65 -27.34 -21.67
N THR A 51 -36.54 -28.32 -21.82
CA THR A 51 -36.67 -29.47 -20.92
C THR A 51 -35.44 -30.37 -21.08
N VAL A 52 -34.60 -30.43 -20.05
CA VAL A 52 -33.50 -31.40 -19.95
C VAL A 52 -34.00 -32.72 -19.37
N THR A 53 -33.88 -33.79 -20.17
CA THR A 53 -34.11 -35.18 -19.79
C THR A 53 -33.10 -35.62 -18.72
N PRO A 54 -33.50 -36.27 -17.62
CA PRO A 54 -32.56 -36.80 -16.65
C PRO A 54 -31.93 -38.09 -17.19
N THR A 55 -30.62 -38.06 -17.43
CA THR A 55 -29.81 -39.26 -17.68
C THR A 55 -29.47 -39.92 -16.35
N THR A 56 -29.74 -41.21 -16.23
CA THR A 56 -29.40 -42.04 -15.07
C THR A 56 -27.89 -42.08 -14.87
N ILE A 57 -27.41 -41.54 -13.73
CA ILE A 57 -26.00 -41.59 -13.31
C ILE A 57 -25.76 -42.89 -12.52
N SER A 58 -24.83 -43.71 -12.98
CA SER A 58 -24.29 -44.84 -12.22
C SER A 58 -23.46 -44.34 -11.05
N THR A 59 -23.87 -44.70 -9.84
CA THR A 59 -23.12 -44.54 -8.59
C THR A 59 -21.85 -45.39 -8.59
N VAL A 60 -20.70 -44.74 -8.70
CA VAL A 60 -19.40 -45.29 -8.25
C VAL A 60 -19.05 -44.66 -6.92
N THR A 61 -18.81 -45.50 -5.91
CA THR A 61 -18.41 -45.11 -4.56
C THR A 61 -16.97 -44.60 -4.59
N PRO A 62 -16.67 -43.33 -4.25
CA PRO A 62 -15.29 -42.90 -4.09
C PRO A 62 -14.77 -43.37 -2.72
N THR A 63 -13.78 -44.26 -2.74
CA THR A 63 -12.96 -44.58 -1.56
C THR A 63 -12.20 -43.33 -1.13
N THR A 64 -12.50 -42.82 0.06
CA THR A 64 -11.91 -41.63 0.66
C THR A 64 -10.56 -41.98 1.30
N THR A 65 -9.47 -41.87 0.54
CA THR A 65 -8.13 -41.72 1.14
C THR A 65 -7.89 -40.24 1.41
N SER A 66 -7.90 -39.87 2.69
CA SER A 66 -7.57 -38.53 3.17
C SER A 66 -6.10 -38.21 2.82
N PRO A 67 -5.80 -37.17 2.02
CA PRO A 67 -4.44 -36.73 1.84
C PRO A 67 -3.97 -36.06 3.13
N THR A 68 -2.90 -36.58 3.73
CA THR A 68 -2.14 -35.88 4.77
C THR A 68 -1.55 -34.61 4.16
N THR A 69 -2.21 -33.48 4.36
CA THR A 69 -1.65 -32.16 4.05
C THR A 69 -0.60 -31.81 5.11
N THR A 70 0.66 -32.14 4.84
CA THR A 70 1.78 -31.42 5.46
C THR A 70 1.70 -29.99 4.96
N SER A 71 1.13 -29.09 5.78
CA SER A 71 1.12 -27.66 5.50
C SER A 71 2.57 -27.19 5.33
N PRO A 72 2.94 -26.54 4.22
CA PRO A 72 4.28 -25.97 4.10
C PRO A 72 4.51 -24.98 5.25
N PRO A 73 5.74 -24.86 5.79
CA PRO A 73 6.02 -23.86 6.80
C PRO A 73 5.65 -22.49 6.22
N THR A 74 4.65 -21.85 6.81
CA THR A 74 4.27 -20.48 6.45
C THR A 74 5.43 -19.60 6.88
N SER A 75 6.37 -19.35 5.96
CA SER A 75 7.41 -18.34 6.13
C SER A 75 6.69 -17.02 6.37
N THR A 76 6.72 -16.56 7.61
CA THR A 76 6.21 -15.24 7.96
C THR A 76 6.98 -14.23 7.12
N PRO A 77 6.30 -13.37 6.33
CA PRO A 77 7.01 -12.36 5.56
C PRO A 77 7.80 -11.48 6.52
N SER A 78 9.09 -11.31 6.23
CA SER A 78 9.94 -10.40 6.97
C SER A 78 9.34 -8.99 6.89
N SER A 79 9.20 -8.34 8.04
CA SER A 79 8.81 -6.94 8.10
C SER A 79 10.04 -6.05 8.31
N PHE A 80 9.93 -4.79 7.92
CA PHE A 80 10.98 -3.80 7.98
C PHE A 80 10.46 -2.50 8.60
N LEU A 81 11.35 -1.79 9.30
CA LEU A 81 11.19 -0.37 9.59
C LEU A 81 11.73 0.42 8.41
N LEU A 82 11.03 1.48 8.02
CA LEU A 82 11.44 2.39 6.94
C LEU A 82 11.90 3.71 7.54
N HIS A 83 13.18 4.05 7.32
CA HIS A 83 13.84 5.18 7.93
C HIS A 83 14.04 6.33 6.92
N PRO A 84 13.43 7.51 7.14
CA PRO A 84 13.58 8.64 6.23
C PRO A 84 15.03 9.15 6.27
N ASN A 85 15.62 9.34 5.10
CA ASN A 85 16.97 9.88 4.91
C ASN A 85 18.05 9.09 5.69
N GLY A 86 17.83 7.80 5.94
CA GLY A 86 18.72 6.98 6.76
C GLY A 86 18.68 7.25 8.27
N ASN A 87 17.73 8.06 8.76
CA ASN A 87 17.62 8.38 10.18
C ASN A 87 16.94 7.23 10.94
N THR A 88 17.74 6.39 11.59
CA THR A 88 17.27 5.19 12.32
C THR A 88 16.46 5.49 13.59
N ALA A 89 16.39 6.75 14.03
CA ALA A 89 15.50 7.15 15.13
C ALA A 89 14.06 7.44 14.66
N LYS A 90 13.85 7.60 13.34
CA LYS A 90 12.54 7.89 12.74
C LYS A 90 12.06 6.73 11.89
N CYS A 91 10.76 6.49 11.93
CA CYS A 91 10.10 5.39 11.23
C CYS A 91 8.87 5.90 10.47
N LEU A 92 8.62 5.33 9.29
CA LEU A 92 7.33 5.44 8.59
C LEU A 92 6.24 4.82 9.46
N ASP A 93 5.20 5.58 9.77
CA ASP A 93 4.27 5.32 10.86
C ASP A 93 2.83 5.59 10.44
N VAL A 94 1.90 4.70 10.80
CA VAL A 94 0.47 4.96 10.68
C VAL A 94 -0.01 5.80 11.85
N ARG A 95 -0.55 6.98 11.57
CA ARG A 95 -0.88 7.98 12.58
C ARG A 95 -1.77 7.43 13.69
N GLY A 96 -1.24 7.46 14.91
CA GLY A 96 -1.97 7.04 16.12
C GLY A 96 -2.24 5.54 16.19
N ALA A 97 -1.59 4.73 15.34
CA ALA A 97 -1.87 3.30 15.19
C ALA A 97 -3.35 2.98 14.91
N VAL A 98 -4.04 3.89 14.21
CA VAL A 98 -5.42 3.68 13.75
C VAL A 98 -5.37 2.94 12.40
N PHE A 99 -5.88 1.71 12.36
CA PHE A 99 -5.85 0.88 11.15
C PHE A 99 -7.20 0.93 10.43
N GLU A 100 -7.49 2.10 9.86
CA GLU A 100 -8.70 2.37 9.09
C GLU A 100 -8.37 3.04 7.75
N ASN A 101 -9.21 2.83 6.75
CA ASN A 101 -9.09 3.45 5.44
C ASN A 101 -8.98 4.97 5.56
N GLY A 102 -7.92 5.51 4.96
CA GLY A 102 -7.67 6.95 4.95
C GLY A 102 -6.86 7.47 6.12
N THR A 103 -6.45 6.61 7.05
CA THR A 103 -5.56 7.03 8.15
C THR A 103 -4.24 7.54 7.58
N PRO A 104 -3.81 8.78 7.91
CA PRO A 104 -2.58 9.34 7.39
C PRO A 104 -1.33 8.54 7.77
N VAL A 105 -0.39 8.46 6.83
CA VAL A 105 0.96 7.95 7.09
C VAL A 105 1.90 9.12 7.33
N GLN A 106 2.71 9.00 8.36
CA GLN A 106 3.59 10.05 8.86
C GLN A 106 4.97 9.48 9.17
N ILE A 107 5.88 10.34 9.60
CA ILE A 107 7.04 9.90 10.36
C ILE A 107 6.81 10.10 11.86
N TYR A 108 7.35 9.18 12.64
CA TYR A 108 7.34 9.25 14.10
C TYR A 108 8.63 8.66 14.65
N ASP A 109 8.93 8.93 15.92
CA ASP A 109 10.00 8.22 16.61
C ASP A 109 9.73 6.71 16.56
N CYS A 110 10.77 5.94 16.26
CA CYS A 110 10.64 4.49 16.25
C CYS A 110 10.27 4.01 17.66
N ASN A 111 9.12 3.33 17.78
CA ASN A 111 8.51 2.96 19.06
C ASN A 111 8.16 1.46 19.15
N GLY A 112 8.49 0.68 18.13
CA GLY A 112 8.32 -0.77 18.11
C GLY A 112 6.87 -1.23 17.97
N THR A 113 5.93 -0.33 17.67
CA THR A 113 4.53 -0.69 17.46
C THR A 113 4.30 -1.31 16.08
N PRO A 114 3.23 -2.11 15.89
CA PRO A 114 2.85 -2.63 14.58
C PRO A 114 2.63 -1.56 13.52
N ALA A 115 2.29 -0.32 13.91
CA ALA A 115 2.06 0.81 13.01
C ALA A 115 3.31 1.24 12.20
N GLN A 116 4.49 0.69 12.54
CA GLN A 116 5.78 1.04 11.92
C GLN A 116 6.42 -0.13 11.15
N ASN A 117 5.78 -1.29 11.14
CA ASN A 117 6.32 -2.49 10.48
C ASN A 117 5.68 -2.64 9.10
N TRP A 118 6.50 -2.62 8.06
CA TRP A 118 6.08 -2.68 6.68
C TRP A 118 6.67 -3.90 5.98
N VAL A 119 5.89 -4.56 5.15
CA VAL A 119 6.38 -5.52 4.17
C VAL A 119 6.67 -4.73 2.90
N VAL A 120 7.93 -4.75 2.50
CA VAL A 120 8.45 -4.14 1.29
C VAL A 120 9.39 -5.13 0.62
N ALA A 121 9.33 -5.23 -0.70
CA ALA A 121 10.30 -6.03 -1.45
C ALA A 121 10.69 -5.35 -2.77
N PRO A 122 11.92 -5.59 -3.25
CA PRO A 122 12.31 -5.19 -4.59
C PRO A 122 11.42 -5.84 -5.65
N GLY A 123 10.85 -5.04 -6.54
CA GLY A 123 10.03 -5.52 -7.67
C GLY A 123 8.64 -6.06 -7.31
N GLU A 124 8.24 -6.02 -6.03
CA GLU A 124 6.91 -6.41 -5.57
C GLU A 124 6.02 -5.17 -5.43
N GLY A 125 4.76 -5.27 -5.85
CA GLY A 125 3.87 -4.13 -6.13
C GLY A 125 3.21 -3.46 -4.92
N HIS A 126 3.53 -3.80 -3.68
CA HIS A 126 2.86 -3.23 -2.51
C HIS A 126 3.84 -2.86 -1.40
N VAL A 127 3.54 -1.75 -0.71
CA VAL A 127 4.11 -1.42 0.59
C VAL A 127 3.01 -1.68 1.61
N GLN A 128 3.02 -2.86 2.21
CA GLN A 128 1.93 -3.34 3.06
C GLN A 128 2.27 -3.16 4.54
N LEU A 129 1.32 -2.71 5.34
CA LEU A 129 1.46 -2.69 6.79
C LEU A 129 1.40 -4.13 7.32
N ALA A 130 2.51 -4.57 7.93
CA ALA A 130 2.76 -5.98 8.23
C ALA A 130 1.68 -6.58 9.14
N GLY A 131 1.19 -7.78 8.78
CA GLY A 131 0.16 -8.49 9.54
C GLY A 131 -1.25 -7.90 9.39
N THR A 132 -1.47 -6.96 8.46
CA THR A 132 -2.78 -6.34 8.20
C THR A 132 -3.17 -6.45 6.72
N GLY A 133 -4.37 -6.00 6.35
CA GLY A 133 -4.82 -5.85 4.96
C GLY A 133 -4.67 -4.43 4.40
N PHE A 134 -3.82 -3.60 5.00
CA PHE A 134 -3.64 -2.19 4.62
C PHE A 134 -2.33 -1.96 3.86
N CYS A 135 -2.42 -1.16 2.81
CA CYS A 135 -1.31 -0.78 1.95
C CYS A 135 -1.12 0.75 1.98
N LEU A 136 0.11 1.19 1.74
CA LEU A 136 0.42 2.59 1.47
C LEU A 136 -0.31 3.04 0.20
N ASP A 137 -1.02 4.15 0.26
CA ASP A 137 -1.92 4.59 -0.81
C ASP A 137 -1.73 6.08 -1.14
N ALA A 138 -1.40 6.34 -2.41
CA ALA A 138 -1.18 7.67 -2.95
C ALA A 138 -2.44 8.44 -3.35
N GLY A 139 -3.62 7.82 -3.25
CA GLY A 139 -4.89 8.39 -3.68
C GLY A 139 -5.12 8.31 -5.18
N ALA A 140 -6.36 8.53 -5.60
CA ALA A 140 -6.80 8.36 -7.00
C ALA A 140 -6.25 9.41 -7.97
N SER A 141 -5.56 10.44 -7.49
CA SER A 141 -4.99 11.50 -8.32
C SER A 141 -3.59 11.87 -7.83
N PRO A 142 -2.58 11.02 -8.10
CA PRO A 142 -1.19 11.29 -7.70
C PRO A 142 -0.67 12.60 -8.30
N ALA A 143 -0.15 13.46 -7.45
CA ALA A 143 0.51 14.72 -7.80
C ALA A 143 1.48 15.12 -6.69
N ASN A 144 2.44 16.00 -7.01
CA ASN A 144 3.35 16.56 -6.01
C ASN A 144 2.58 17.13 -4.81
N GLY A 145 2.97 16.70 -3.62
CA GLY A 145 2.39 17.18 -2.37
C GLY A 145 1.13 16.44 -1.91
N VAL A 146 0.67 15.42 -2.64
CA VAL A 146 -0.41 14.57 -2.16
C VAL A 146 0.09 13.77 -0.96
N GLY A 147 -0.57 13.93 0.19
CA GLY A 147 -0.23 13.24 1.43
C GLY A 147 -0.60 11.76 1.40
N MET A 148 0.25 10.92 1.98
CA MET A 148 0.03 9.48 2.04
C MET A 148 -0.92 9.08 3.16
N LYS A 149 -1.59 7.96 2.94
CA LYS A 149 -2.48 7.31 3.89
C LYS A 149 -2.37 5.80 3.72
N ILE A 150 -2.93 5.06 4.67
CA ILE A 150 -3.24 3.65 4.45
C ILE A 150 -4.62 3.49 3.83
N TRP A 151 -4.77 2.47 3.00
CA TRP A 151 -6.05 2.03 2.49
C TRP A 151 -6.02 0.51 2.34
N GLN A 152 -7.18 -0.13 2.30
CA GLN A 152 -7.29 -1.56 2.04
C GLN A 152 -6.50 -1.89 0.76
N CYS A 153 -5.70 -2.95 0.82
CA CYS A 153 -4.91 -3.40 -0.31
C CYS A 153 -5.83 -3.87 -1.46
N PHE A 154 -5.53 -3.43 -2.68
CA PHE A 154 -6.15 -3.89 -3.91
C PHE A 154 -5.08 -4.24 -4.94
N ASP A 155 -5.15 -5.45 -5.48
CA ASP A 155 -4.29 -5.85 -6.58
C ASP A 155 -4.51 -4.96 -7.81
N ASN A 156 -3.43 -4.62 -8.51
CA ASN A 156 -3.45 -3.81 -9.73
C ASN A 156 -4.07 -2.40 -9.56
N LEU A 157 -4.09 -1.85 -8.34
CA LEU A 157 -4.47 -0.47 -8.11
C LEU A 157 -3.23 0.44 -8.25
N PRO A 158 -3.12 1.32 -9.26
CA PRO A 158 -1.90 2.10 -9.48
C PRO A 158 -1.51 2.99 -8.30
N ALA A 159 -2.47 3.46 -7.49
CA ALA A 159 -2.21 4.25 -6.30
C ALA A 159 -1.53 3.47 -5.15
N GLN A 160 -1.49 2.14 -5.26
CA GLN A 160 -0.89 1.21 -4.29
C GLN A 160 0.17 0.31 -4.93
N ASP A 161 0.46 0.53 -6.21
CA ASP A 161 1.49 -0.19 -6.97
C ASP A 161 2.84 0.49 -6.75
N TRP A 162 3.56 0.01 -5.75
CA TRP A 162 4.85 0.54 -5.31
C TRP A 162 5.96 -0.46 -5.62
N PHE A 163 7.20 0.01 -5.75
CA PHE A 163 8.37 -0.85 -5.75
C PHE A 163 9.51 -0.20 -4.96
N TYR A 164 10.25 -1.03 -4.21
CA TYR A 164 11.48 -0.60 -3.54
C TYR A 164 12.65 -0.70 -4.51
N THR A 165 13.36 0.40 -4.73
CA THR A 165 14.47 0.48 -5.68
C THR A 165 15.80 0.10 -5.03
N ASN A 166 16.81 -0.19 -5.84
CA ASN A 166 18.16 -0.52 -5.36
C ASN A 166 18.91 0.68 -4.76
N ASP A 167 18.41 1.89 -4.98
CA ASP A 167 18.91 3.15 -4.41
C ASP A 167 18.00 3.68 -3.30
N ASP A 168 17.31 2.76 -2.60
CA ASP A 168 16.53 3.01 -1.39
C ASP A 168 15.33 3.97 -1.57
N ARG A 169 14.76 4.08 -2.77
CA ARG A 169 13.51 4.83 -3.01
C ARG A 169 12.30 3.88 -2.97
N ILE A 170 11.17 4.39 -2.51
CA ILE A 170 9.86 3.73 -2.67
C ILE A 170 9.11 4.50 -3.75
N ALA A 171 8.97 3.90 -4.93
CA ALA A 171 8.43 4.59 -6.11
C ALA A 171 7.11 3.99 -6.57
N LEU A 172 6.19 4.83 -7.02
CA LEU A 172 4.99 4.37 -7.71
C LEU A 172 5.38 3.81 -9.08
N THR A 173 4.98 2.56 -9.32
CA THR A 173 5.26 1.83 -10.56
C THR A 173 4.74 2.63 -11.76
N ASN A 174 5.63 2.92 -12.71
CA ASN A 174 5.35 3.62 -13.97
C ASN A 174 4.71 5.03 -13.84
N GLN A 175 4.81 5.68 -12.69
CA GLN A 175 4.17 6.99 -12.45
C GLN A 175 5.16 8.14 -12.17
N GLY A 176 6.44 7.84 -11.90
CA GLY A 176 7.47 8.87 -11.72
C GLY A 176 7.35 9.65 -10.41
N PHE A 177 6.65 9.09 -9.42
CA PHE A 177 6.51 9.64 -8.08
C PHE A 177 7.17 8.74 -7.05
N CYS A 178 7.83 9.35 -6.08
CA CYS A 178 8.52 8.70 -5.00
C CYS A 178 7.89 9.12 -3.66
N LEU A 179 7.89 8.20 -2.68
CA LEU A 179 7.57 8.53 -1.30
C LEU A 179 8.56 9.56 -0.79
N ASP A 180 8.05 10.67 -0.27
CA ASP A 180 8.81 11.87 0.02
C ASP A 180 8.58 12.32 1.46
N LEU A 181 9.69 12.60 2.17
CA LEU A 181 9.67 13.26 3.45
C LEU A 181 9.31 14.74 3.24
N THR A 182 8.06 15.08 3.50
CA THR A 182 7.52 16.43 3.32
C THR A 182 8.43 17.51 3.91
N ASN A 183 8.98 18.35 3.03
CA ASN A 183 9.88 19.46 3.34
C ASN A 183 11.15 19.06 4.11
N GLY A 184 11.56 17.78 4.07
CA GLY A 184 12.69 17.28 4.85
C GLY A 184 12.49 17.34 6.37
N ASN A 185 11.26 17.59 6.84
CA ASN A 185 10.98 17.86 8.25
C ASN A 185 10.91 16.55 9.06
N LEU A 186 11.81 16.39 10.03
CA LEU A 186 11.90 15.20 10.89
C LEU A 186 11.04 15.30 12.17
N ALA A 187 10.21 16.32 12.32
CA ALA A 187 9.29 16.43 13.45
C ALA A 187 8.27 15.28 13.45
N ASN A 188 7.94 14.78 14.65
CA ASN A 188 6.89 13.77 14.78
C ASN A 188 5.57 14.26 14.21
N ALA A 189 4.82 13.33 13.63
CA ALA A 189 3.56 13.56 12.97
C ALA A 189 3.61 14.34 11.66
N ASN A 190 4.81 14.66 11.14
CA ASN A 190 4.94 15.14 9.77
C ASN A 190 4.40 14.08 8.79
N GLN A 191 3.32 14.41 8.09
CA GLN A 191 2.72 13.51 7.11
C GLN A 191 3.65 13.39 5.92
N VAL A 192 3.93 12.17 5.46
CA VAL A 192 4.71 11.96 4.24
C VAL A 192 3.83 12.20 3.02
N GLN A 193 4.46 12.50 1.89
CA GLN A 193 3.77 12.82 0.65
C GLN A 193 4.36 12.02 -0.50
N ILE A 194 3.81 12.21 -1.70
CA ILE A 194 4.51 11.88 -2.93
C ILE A 194 5.08 13.15 -3.57
N TRP A 195 6.23 12.98 -4.21
CA TRP A 195 6.85 14.00 -5.03
C TRP A 195 7.50 13.37 -6.25
N HIS A 196 7.71 14.16 -7.30
CA HIS A 196 8.39 13.69 -8.49
C HIS A 196 9.77 13.10 -8.11
N CYS A 197 10.03 11.88 -8.57
CA CYS A 197 11.30 11.22 -8.29
C CYS A 197 12.45 12.08 -8.79
N THR A 198 13.34 12.49 -7.89
CA THR A 198 14.45 13.39 -8.18
C THR A 198 15.75 12.74 -7.75
N ASP A 199 16.75 12.75 -8.63
CA ASP A 199 18.05 12.17 -8.33
C ASP A 199 18.80 12.98 -7.29
N ASN A 200 19.48 12.30 -6.37
CA ASN A 200 20.20 12.89 -5.24
C ASN A 200 19.32 13.68 -4.26
N ASP A 201 17.99 13.52 -4.32
CA ASP A 201 17.10 14.05 -3.29
C ASP A 201 17.06 13.08 -2.10
N VAL A 202 17.71 13.49 -1.01
CA VAL A 202 17.78 12.68 0.21
C VAL A 202 16.41 12.50 0.87
N PHE A 203 15.42 13.36 0.60
CA PHE A 203 14.07 13.28 1.17
C PHE A 203 13.24 12.12 0.60
N GLN A 204 13.71 11.52 -0.48
CA GLN A 204 13.07 10.38 -1.14
C GLN A 204 13.73 9.04 -0.78
N ILE A 205 14.72 9.07 0.11
CA ILE A 205 15.50 7.90 0.53
C ILE A 205 14.89 7.30 1.80
N TRP A 206 14.61 6.01 1.74
CA TRP A 206 14.00 5.21 2.80
C TRP A 206 14.83 3.95 3.03
N THR A 207 15.76 3.99 3.98
CA THR A 207 16.56 2.80 4.31
C THR A 207 15.76 1.86 5.19
N THR A 208 16.08 0.56 5.13
CA THR A 208 15.38 -0.47 5.89
C THR A 208 16.21 -0.98 7.07
N SER A 209 15.53 -1.35 8.15
CA SER A 209 16.08 -2.23 9.19
C SER A 209 15.06 -3.32 9.54
N PRO A 210 15.46 -4.47 10.11
CA PRO A 210 14.52 -5.51 10.49
C PRO A 210 13.45 -4.96 11.44
N GLY A 211 12.19 -5.19 11.09
CA GLY A 211 11.03 -4.86 11.91
C GLY A 211 10.88 -5.80 13.10
N SER A 212 9.88 -5.50 13.94
CA SER A 212 9.50 -6.41 15.00
C SER A 212 8.98 -7.72 14.40
N SER A 213 9.34 -8.86 14.99
CA SER A 213 8.78 -10.13 14.58
C SER A 213 7.27 -10.11 14.82
N ILE A 214 6.51 -10.10 13.72
CA ILE A 214 5.06 -10.29 13.75
C ILE A 214 4.81 -11.78 14.06
N ASN A 215 5.00 -12.16 15.32
CA ASN A 215 4.67 -13.50 15.78
C ASN A 215 3.15 -13.66 15.63
N SER A 216 2.73 -14.34 14.56
CA SER A 216 1.38 -14.89 14.47
C SER A 216 1.23 -15.79 15.68
N THR A 217 0.37 -15.42 16.64
CA THR A 217 0.04 -16.25 17.79
C THR A 217 -0.48 -17.60 17.30
N THR A 218 0.43 -18.54 17.11
CA THR A 218 0.13 -19.97 17.06
C THR A 218 -0.45 -20.28 18.43
N SER A 219 -1.73 -20.65 18.43
CA SER A 219 -2.39 -21.29 19.57
C SER A 219 -1.43 -22.32 20.14
N ALA A 220 -0.98 -22.10 21.38
CA ALA A 220 -0.32 -23.11 22.16
C ALA A 220 -1.33 -24.24 22.35
N VAL A 221 -1.24 -25.29 21.53
CA VAL A 221 -1.89 -26.57 21.84
C VAL A 221 -1.16 -27.10 23.07
N PRO A 222 -1.82 -27.29 24.22
CA PRO A 222 -1.17 -27.86 25.38
C PRO A 222 -0.70 -29.27 25.01
N SER A 223 0.60 -29.51 25.17
CA SER A 223 1.21 -30.83 25.00
C SER A 223 0.59 -31.77 26.04
N THR A 224 -0.37 -32.60 25.61
CA THR A 224 -0.84 -33.73 26.41
C THR A 224 0.23 -34.82 26.39
N ALA A 225 0.81 -35.09 27.55
CA ALA A 225 1.73 -36.19 27.79
C ALA A 225 1.08 -37.56 27.44
N PRO A 226 1.84 -38.54 26.92
CA PRO A 226 1.30 -39.86 26.63
C PRO A 226 1.03 -40.63 27.94
N VAL A 227 -0.18 -41.17 28.06
CA VAL A 227 -0.54 -42.13 29.10
C VAL A 227 -0.01 -43.50 28.67
N THR A 228 1.01 -44.01 29.36
CA THR A 228 1.52 -45.37 29.16
C THR A 228 0.59 -46.36 29.84
N SER A 229 -0.24 -47.05 29.06
CA SER A 229 -0.96 -48.24 29.52
C SER A 229 -0.04 -49.45 29.43
N THR A 230 0.48 -49.90 30.56
CA THR A 230 1.09 -51.23 30.69
C THR A 230 -0.02 -52.28 30.85
N ILE A 231 -0.19 -53.11 29.82
CA ILE A 231 -0.91 -54.39 29.91
C ILE A 231 0.15 -55.45 30.23
N SER A 232 -0.07 -56.25 31.28
CA SER A 232 0.62 -57.53 31.45
C SER A 232 -0.25 -58.50 32.23
N ALA A 233 -0.51 -59.63 31.54
CA ALA A 233 -0.89 -60.99 31.95
C ALA A 233 -1.79 -61.20 33.18
#